data_AF-A0A957ZX78-F1
#
_entry.id   AF-A0A957ZX78-F1
#
_cell.length_a   1.000
_cell.length_b   1.000
_cell.length_c   1.000
_cell.angle_alpha   90.00
_cell.angle_beta   90.00
_cell.angle_gamma   90.00
#
_symmetry.space_group_name_H-M   'P 1'
#
loop_
_entity.id
_entity.type
_entity.pdbx_description
1 polymer ?
#
loop_
_entity_poly.entity_id
_entity_poly.type
_entity_poly.pdbx_seq_one_letter_code
_entity_poly.pdbx_strand_id
1 'polypeptide(L)'
;DLSAYADDQIGAAVRPIQEGCKQALAETMTLEPVMADAEGSTVTVPPGFDATTVRLTGNVSGEPPFRGTVQHRGWRVKSIDLPKRTKRDAGAMVVAAAEVEVG
;
A
#
# COMPACT_ATOMS: atom_id res chain seq x y z
N ASP A 1 -21.54 -11.90 3.13
CA ASP A 1 -21.10 -13.24 2.71
C ASP A 1 -20.86 -13.20 1.21
N LEU A 2 -19.66 -13.59 0.77
CA LEU A 2 -19.26 -13.58 -0.65
C LEU A 2 -19.30 -14.99 -1.28
N SER A 3 -19.61 -16.03 -0.48
CA SER A 3 -19.61 -17.43 -0.91
C SER A 3 -20.57 -17.76 -2.07
N ALA A 4 -21.56 -16.90 -2.32
CA ALA A 4 -22.55 -17.05 -3.38
C ALA A 4 -22.10 -16.52 -4.76
N TYR A 5 -20.94 -15.86 -4.83
CA TYR A 5 -20.41 -15.27 -6.07
C TYR A 5 -19.19 -16.04 -6.56
N ALA A 6 -19.07 -16.19 -7.89
CA ALA A 6 -17.87 -16.75 -8.48
C ALA A 6 -16.70 -15.75 -8.45
N ASP A 7 -15.47 -16.26 -8.45
CA ASP A 7 -14.23 -15.45 -8.35
C ASP A 7 -14.13 -14.37 -9.43
N ASP A 8 -14.66 -14.64 -10.62
CA ASP A 8 -14.70 -13.70 -11.74
C ASP A 8 -15.64 -12.52 -11.47
N GLN A 9 -16.80 -12.78 -10.86
CA GLN A 9 -17.78 -11.75 -10.45
C GLN A 9 -17.23 -10.88 -9.32
N ILE A 10 -16.59 -11.50 -8.32
CA ILE A 10 -15.92 -10.77 -7.24
C ILE A 10 -14.81 -9.90 -7.81
N GLY A 11 -13.98 -10.47 -8.68
CA GLY A 11 -12.90 -9.74 -9.35
C GLY A 11 -13.43 -8.56 -10.18
N ALA A 12 -14.51 -8.74 -10.93
CA ALA A 12 -15.13 -7.67 -11.73
C ALA A 12 -15.61 -6.50 -10.85
N ALA A 13 -16.17 -6.78 -9.67
CA ALA A 13 -16.63 -5.76 -8.74
C ALA A 13 -15.49 -5.06 -7.98
N VAL A 14 -14.40 -5.77 -7.65
CA VAL A 14 -13.29 -5.23 -6.84
C VAL A 14 -12.29 -4.43 -7.68
N ARG A 15 -12.05 -4.78 -8.94
CA ARG A 15 -11.07 -4.10 -9.80
C ARG A 15 -11.28 -2.58 -9.90
N PRO A 16 -12.50 -2.05 -10.12
CA PRO A 16 -12.72 -0.61 -10.15
C PRO A 16 -12.39 0.08 -8.83
N ILE A 17 -12.73 -0.56 -7.70
CA ILE A 17 -12.44 -0.04 -6.36
C ILE A 17 -10.93 0.02 -6.14
N GLN A 18 -10.22 -1.07 -6.49
CA GLN A 18 -8.77 -1.14 -6.37
C GLN A 18 -8.08 -0.06 -7.22
N GLU A 19 -8.54 0.15 -8.45
CA GLU A 19 -7.96 1.19 -9.32
C GLU A 19 -8.26 2.59 -8.78
N GLY A 20 -9.48 2.85 -8.30
CA GLY A 20 -9.83 4.13 -7.66
C GLY A 20 -8.98 4.43 -6.43
N CYS A 21 -8.75 3.45 -5.55
CA CYS A 21 -7.86 3.61 -4.39
C CYS A 21 -6.41 3.87 -4.82
N LYS A 22 -5.94 3.16 -5.85
CA LYS A 22 -4.59 3.36 -6.40
C LYS A 22 -4.42 4.76 -6.99
N GLN A 23 -5.42 5.25 -7.71
CA GLN A 23 -5.41 6.59 -8.28
C GLN A 23 -5.39 7.67 -7.18
N ALA A 24 -6.28 7.57 -6.18
CA ALA A 24 -6.36 8.54 -5.09
C ALA A 24 -5.04 8.65 -4.30
N LEU A 25 -4.32 7.54 -4.11
CA LEU A 25 -2.98 7.56 -3.52
C LEU A 25 -1.97 8.24 -4.46
N ALA A 26 -1.97 7.88 -5.75
CA ALA A 26 -1.03 8.43 -6.73
C ALA A 26 -1.18 9.95 -6.94
N GLU A 27 -2.38 10.50 -6.72
CA GLU A 27 -2.64 11.95 -6.79
C GLU A 27 -1.93 12.76 -5.69
N THR A 28 -1.59 12.12 -4.56
CA THR A 28 -1.06 12.84 -3.38
C THR A 28 0.27 12.32 -2.87
N MET A 29 0.73 11.15 -3.32
CA MET A 29 1.99 10.58 -2.88
C MET A 29 2.61 9.66 -3.91
N THR A 30 3.95 9.61 -3.91
CA THR A 30 4.71 8.60 -4.65
C THR A 30 5.06 7.46 -3.70
N LEU A 31 4.68 6.23 -4.06
CA LEU A 31 5.04 5.03 -3.32
C LEU A 31 6.22 4.30 -3.98
N GLU A 32 7.07 3.70 -3.17
CA GLU A 32 8.15 2.82 -3.61
C GLU A 32 8.19 1.54 -2.76
N PRO A 33 8.69 0.42 -3.30
CA PRO A 33 8.75 -0.82 -2.55
C PRO A 33 9.75 -0.71 -1.39
N VAL A 34 9.45 -1.39 -0.28
CA VAL A 34 10.39 -1.48 0.86
C VAL A 34 11.55 -2.41 0.50
N MET A 35 11.25 -3.53 -0.18
CA MET A 35 12.23 -4.50 -0.65
C MET A 35 12.53 -4.30 -2.14
N ALA A 36 13.82 -4.14 -2.48
CA ALA A 36 14.25 -3.98 -3.86
C ALA A 36 14.07 -5.26 -4.70
N ASP A 37 14.22 -6.43 -4.09
CA ASP A 37 14.00 -7.72 -4.73
C ASP A 37 12.55 -7.91 -5.18
N ALA A 38 12.35 -8.62 -6.30
CA ALA A 38 11.04 -8.94 -6.82
C ALA A 38 10.28 -9.92 -5.92
N GLU A 39 8.94 -9.93 -6.03
CA GLU A 39 8.13 -11.00 -5.42
C GLU A 39 8.52 -12.35 -6.04
N GLY A 40 8.64 -13.37 -5.20
CA GLY A 40 9.18 -14.68 -5.58
C GLY A 40 10.71 -14.81 -5.48
N SER A 41 11.45 -13.71 -5.30
CA SER A 41 12.90 -13.79 -5.10
C SER A 41 13.26 -14.33 -3.73
N THR A 42 14.35 -15.11 -3.67
CA THR A 42 14.93 -15.57 -2.40
C THR A 42 15.83 -14.48 -1.82
N VAL A 43 15.59 -14.13 -0.56
CA VAL A 43 16.34 -13.09 0.17
C VAL A 43 16.84 -13.62 1.51
N THR A 44 17.86 -12.95 2.05
CA THR A 44 18.35 -13.17 3.41
C THR A 44 18.08 -11.93 4.24
N VAL A 45 17.32 -12.08 5.32
CA VAL A 45 17.00 -11.02 6.27
C VAL A 45 18.05 -11.05 7.40
N PRO A 46 18.89 -10.01 7.53
CA PRO A 46 20.02 -10.03 8.45
C PRO A 46 19.58 -9.85 9.92
N PRO A 47 20.48 -10.13 10.88
CA PRO A 47 20.29 -9.71 12.26
C PRO A 47 20.08 -8.21 12.38
N GLY A 48 19.19 -7.79 13.29
CA GLY A 48 18.87 -6.37 13.50
C GLY A 48 18.00 -5.75 12.41
N PHE A 49 17.29 -6.55 11.60
CA PHE A 49 16.31 -6.02 10.65
C PHE A 49 15.20 -5.22 11.36
N ASP A 50 14.67 -4.21 10.69
CA ASP A 50 13.60 -3.37 11.22
C ASP A 50 12.24 -4.05 11.04
N ALA A 51 11.69 -4.57 12.14
CA ALA A 51 10.39 -5.24 12.17
C ALA A 51 9.20 -4.32 11.83
N THR A 52 9.38 -3.00 11.79
CA THR A 52 8.35 -2.06 11.30
C THR A 52 8.27 -2.01 9.78
N THR A 53 9.33 -2.43 9.08
CA THR A 53 9.43 -2.40 7.61
C THR A 53 9.39 -3.79 6.97
N VAL A 54 9.88 -4.81 7.68
CA VAL A 54 9.92 -6.20 7.21
C VAL A 54 9.19 -7.10 8.20
N ARG A 55 8.13 -7.77 7.74
CA ARG A 55 7.39 -8.77 8.51
C ARG A 55 7.75 -10.16 8.03
N LEU A 56 8.29 -10.98 8.93
CA LEU A 56 8.52 -12.40 8.68
C LEU A 56 7.19 -13.17 8.79
N THR A 57 6.98 -14.15 7.91
CA THR A 57 5.77 -14.99 7.87
C THR A 57 6.15 -16.46 7.72
N GLY A 58 5.26 -17.37 8.11
CA GLY A 58 5.51 -18.81 8.13
C GLY A 58 6.10 -19.30 9.46
N ASN A 59 6.89 -20.38 9.41
CA ASN A 59 7.53 -20.98 10.58
C ASN A 59 8.79 -20.19 10.96
N VAL A 60 8.59 -19.05 11.62
CA VAL A 60 9.68 -18.19 12.09
C VAL A 60 10.19 -18.75 13.42
N SER A 61 11.34 -19.43 13.38
CA SER A 61 12.00 -19.98 14.57
C SER A 61 13.51 -19.76 14.48
N GLY A 62 14.16 -19.57 15.64
CA GLY A 62 15.59 -19.31 15.73
C GLY A 62 15.95 -17.84 15.62
N GLU A 63 17.25 -17.56 15.55
CA GLU A 63 17.80 -16.22 15.42
C GLU A 63 18.16 -15.92 13.95
N PRO A 64 18.09 -14.65 13.53
CA PRO A 64 18.55 -14.25 12.21
C PRO A 64 20.04 -14.59 12.00
N PRO A 65 20.51 -14.73 10.74
CA PRO A 65 19.81 -14.36 9.51
C PRO A 65 18.73 -15.36 9.08
N PHE A 66 17.57 -14.83 8.67
CA PHE A 66 16.48 -15.65 8.11
C PHE A 66 16.62 -15.73 6.59
N ARG A 67 16.38 -16.90 6.01
CA ARG A 67 16.28 -17.07 4.55
C ARG A 67 14.84 -17.34 4.17
N GLY A 68 14.32 -16.61 3.20
CA GLY A 68 12.94 -16.75 2.77
C GLY A 68 12.71 -16.18 1.38
N THR A 69 11.45 -16.22 0.95
CA THR A 69 11.01 -15.69 -0.34
C THR A 69 10.18 -14.44 -0.12
N VAL A 70 10.44 -13.39 -0.90
CA VAL A 70 9.64 -12.16 -0.85
C VAL A 70 8.22 -12.47 -1.35
N GLN A 71 7.26 -12.54 -0.43
CA GLN A 71 5.84 -12.74 -0.77
C GLN A 71 5.19 -11.43 -1.22
N HIS A 72 5.55 -10.33 -0.58
CA HIS A 72 5.12 -8.97 -0.93
C HIS A 72 6.25 -8.00 -0.60
N ARG A 73 6.53 -7.04 -1.49
CA ARG A 73 7.68 -6.14 -1.35
C ARG A 73 7.48 -5.01 -0.32
N GLY A 74 6.28 -4.90 0.23
CA GLY A 74 5.88 -3.75 1.04
C GLY A 74 5.77 -2.46 0.22
N TRP A 75 5.25 -1.41 0.84
CA TRP A 75 5.16 -0.07 0.24
C TRP A 75 5.62 0.97 1.26
N ARG A 76 6.38 1.95 0.79
CA ARG A 76 6.90 3.10 1.52
C ARG A 76 6.52 4.37 0.77
N VAL A 77 6.20 5.43 1.50
CA VAL A 77 6.02 6.76 0.92
C VAL A 77 7.40 7.34 0.60
N LYS A 78 7.64 7.65 -0.67
CA LYS A 78 8.85 8.32 -1.16
C LYS A 78 8.71 9.84 -1.10
N SER A 79 7.56 10.36 -1.51
CA SER A 79 7.23 11.78 -1.46
C SER A 79 5.73 11.97 -1.27
N ILE A 80 5.36 13.11 -0.70
CA ILE A 80 3.97 13.56 -0.51
C ILE A 80 3.82 14.88 -1.25
N ASP A 81 2.84 14.97 -2.14
CA ASP A 81 2.46 16.16 -2.88
C ASP A 81 1.00 16.50 -2.57
N LEU A 82 0.80 17.19 -1.44
CA LEU A 82 -0.54 17.62 -1.03
C LEU A 82 -0.84 19.02 -1.59
N PRO A 83 -2.09 19.29 -1.97
CA PRO A 83 -2.51 20.63 -2.37
C PRO A 83 -2.13 21.67 -1.32
N LYS A 84 -1.59 22.81 -1.76
CA LYS A 84 -1.19 23.90 -0.88
C LYS A 84 -2.43 24.44 -0.15
N ARG A 85 -2.50 24.23 1.17
CA ARG A 85 -3.55 24.80 2.01
C ARG A 85 -3.38 26.32 2.08
N THR A 86 -4.43 27.08 1.78
CA THR A 86 -4.40 28.53 1.94
C THR A 86 -4.68 28.91 3.39
N LYS A 87 -4.40 30.16 3.79
CA LYS A 87 -4.73 30.66 5.14
C LYS A 87 -6.24 30.59 5.45
N ARG A 88 -7.10 30.56 4.44
CA ARG A 88 -8.55 30.38 4.58
C ARG A 88 -8.91 28.94 4.98
N ASP A 89 -8.08 27.98 4.58
CA ASP A 89 -8.27 26.55 4.84
C ASP A 89 -7.56 26.08 6.12
N ALA A 90 -6.87 26.99 6.81
CA ALA A 90 -6.13 26.75 8.04
C ALA A 90 -7.11 26.48 9.19
N GLY A 91 -7.55 25.23 9.32
CA GLY A 91 -8.50 24.75 10.32
C GLY A 91 -9.46 23.69 9.79
N ALA A 92 -9.58 23.55 8.47
CA ALA A 92 -10.42 22.53 7.85
C ALA A 92 -9.74 21.15 7.90
N MET A 93 -10.39 20.17 8.53
CA MET A 93 -10.00 18.75 8.51
C MET A 93 -10.53 18.06 7.23
N VAL A 94 -10.29 18.69 6.07
CA VAL A 94 -10.75 18.21 4.76
C VAL A 94 -9.57 17.59 4.00
N VAL A 95 -9.76 16.38 3.48
CA VAL A 95 -8.73 15.61 2.75
C VAL A 95 -8.90 15.77 1.23
N ALA A 96 -10.14 15.83 0.75
CA ALA A 96 -10.50 16.13 -0.64
C ALA A 96 -11.74 17.03 -0.66
N ALA A 97 -11.84 17.92 -1.65
CA ALA A 97 -13.01 18.77 -1.83
C ALA A 97 -14.22 17.94 -2.30
N ALA A 98 -15.43 18.39 -1.97
CA ALA A 98 -16.64 17.82 -2.56
C ALA A 98 -16.76 18.25 -4.03
N GLU A 99 -17.06 17.31 -4.92
CA GLU A 99 -17.33 17.58 -6.33
C GLU A 99 -18.84 17.79 -6.52
N VAL A 100 -19.22 18.92 -7.15
CA VAL A 100 -20.61 19.27 -7.43
C VAL A 100 -20.72 19.57 -8.91
N GLU A 101 -21.48 18.74 -9.63
CA GLU A 101 -21.85 19.00 -11.02
C GLU A 101 -22.90 20.11 -11.06
N VAL A 102 -22.66 21.14 -11.87
CA VAL A 102 -23.60 22.25 -12.06
C VAL A 102 -24.16 22.17 -13.48
N GLY A 103 -25.49 22.18 -13.59
CA GLY A 103 -26.24 22.29 -14.84
C GLY A 103 -26.73 23.70 -15.12
#